data_AF-A0A0V8HPN6-F1
#
_entry.id   AF-A0A0V8HPN6-F1
#
_cell.length_a   1.000
_cell.length_b   1.000
_cell.length_c   1.000
_cell.angle_alpha   90.00
_cell.angle_beta   90.00
_cell.angle_gamma   90.00
#
_symmetry.space_group_name_H-M   'P 1'
#
loop_
_entity.id
_entity.type
_entity.pdbx_description
1 polymer ?
#
loop_
_entity_poly.entity_id
_entity_poly.type
_entity_poly.pdbx_seq_one_letter_code
_entity_poly.pdbx_strand_id
1 'polypeptide(L)'
;MRRLVLIAGSIGVAIFIFVLSAYRFTPESAALSNPAVTDDFEYVDQKGIGEAEVLLFKSDVKEEYMTVLAEKSGFLYRSNTSTYTPYTSDPLQLIGGMSVTTEENSLTYLSVLSKDEKVAYIEAGVEPHVERREVSKGERVTFLFPFSEQIDKLNATAFDEKGKELYYFGYPKGTNMFRQEDFRWHEYK
;
A
#
# COMPACT_ATOMS: atom_id res chain seq x y z
N MET A 1 -39.62 21.74 -26.89
CA MET A 1 -39.76 20.33 -26.43
C MET A 1 -38.65 19.41 -26.98
N ARG A 2 -38.48 19.21 -28.29
CA ARG A 2 -37.40 18.36 -28.86
C ARG A 2 -35.98 18.70 -28.39
N ARG A 3 -35.62 19.99 -28.29
CA ARG A 3 -34.29 20.43 -27.78
C ARG A 3 -34.04 20.06 -26.31
N LEU A 4 -35.07 20.16 -25.46
CA LEU A 4 -34.97 19.79 -24.04
C LEU A 4 -34.82 18.27 -23.86
N VAL A 5 -35.52 17.48 -24.67
CA VAL A 5 -35.37 16.01 -24.68
C VAL A 5 -33.97 15.59 -25.13
N LEU A 6 -33.42 16.25 -26.16
CA LEU A 6 -32.05 16.00 -26.61
C LEU A 6 -31.01 16.37 -25.54
N ILE A 7 -31.16 17.52 -24.89
CA ILE A 7 -30.26 17.95 -23.80
C ILE A 7 -30.34 16.97 -22.62
N ALA A 8 -31.53 16.60 -22.18
CA ALA A 8 -31.72 15.63 -21.10
C ALA A 8 -31.14 14.26 -21.45
N GLY A 9 -31.32 13.81 -22.71
CA GLY A 9 -30.71 12.57 -23.21
C GLY A 9 -29.19 12.63 -23.21
N SER A 10 -28.59 13.73 -23.68
CA SER A 10 -27.14 13.93 -23.66
C SER A 10 -26.56 13.97 -22.25
N ILE A 11 -27.26 14.62 -21.30
CA ILE A 11 -26.87 14.62 -19.88
C ILE A 11 -26.93 13.20 -19.31
N GLY A 12 -28.01 12.46 -19.61
CA GLY A 12 -28.15 11.06 -19.19
C GLY A 12 -27.02 10.17 -19.71
N VAL A 13 -26.65 10.32 -20.98
CA VAL A 13 -25.52 9.60 -21.59
C VAL A 13 -24.19 10.00 -20.95
N ALA A 14 -23.96 11.30 -20.71
CA ALA A 14 -22.74 11.77 -20.07
C ALA A 14 -22.61 11.23 -18.63
N ILE A 15 -23.70 11.23 -17.85
CA ILE A 15 -23.74 10.63 -16.51
C ILE A 15 -23.47 9.12 -16.60
N PHE A 16 -24.09 8.43 -17.55
CA PHE A 16 -23.90 6.99 -17.72
C PHE A 16 -22.45 6.63 -18.06
N ILE A 17 -21.82 7.37 -18.98
CA ILE A 17 -20.40 7.21 -19.31
C ILE A 17 -19.53 7.49 -18.07
N PHE A 18 -19.87 8.50 -17.28
CA PHE A 18 -19.12 8.83 -16.06
C PHE A 18 -19.22 7.73 -14.99
N VAL A 19 -20.41 7.15 -14.78
CA VAL A 19 -20.63 6.05 -13.83
C VAL A 19 -19.88 4.78 -14.27
N LEU A 20 -19.86 4.50 -15.58
CA LEU A 20 -19.10 3.38 -16.15
C LEU A 20 -17.60 3.66 -16.21
N SER A 21 -17.19 4.92 -16.19
CA SER A 21 -15.78 5.27 -16.13
C SER A 21 -15.21 4.83 -14.78
N ALA A 22 -13.98 4.33 -14.76
CA ALA A 22 -13.25 4.01 -13.52
C ALA A 22 -12.82 5.27 -12.74
N TYR A 23 -13.36 6.45 -13.09
CA TYR A 23 -13.02 7.74 -12.50
C TYR A 23 -13.99 8.10 -11.37
N ARG A 24 -13.46 8.69 -10.32
CA ARG A 24 -14.17 9.08 -9.09
C ARG A 24 -13.68 10.43 -8.57
N PHE A 25 -14.44 11.07 -7.69
CA PHE A 25 -14.09 12.40 -7.18
C PHE A 25 -13.10 12.37 -6.02
N THR A 26 -12.98 11.24 -5.32
CA THR A 26 -12.08 11.08 -4.17
C THR A 26 -11.18 9.87 -4.37
N PRO A 27 -9.96 9.88 -3.79
CA PRO A 27 -9.07 8.72 -3.85
C PRO A 27 -9.69 7.48 -3.20
N GLU A 28 -10.41 7.65 -2.08
CA GLU A 28 -11.11 6.57 -1.40
C GLU A 28 -12.19 5.93 -2.27
N SER A 29 -13.05 6.73 -2.92
CA SER A 29 -14.07 6.18 -3.80
C SER A 29 -13.48 5.51 -5.05
N ALA A 30 -12.33 6.00 -5.54
CA ALA A 30 -11.56 5.33 -6.59
C ALA A 30 -11.05 3.96 -6.12
N ALA A 31 -10.43 3.91 -4.93
CA ALA A 31 -9.89 2.67 -4.37
C ALA A 31 -10.98 1.63 -4.06
N LEU A 32 -12.10 2.04 -3.46
CA LEU A 32 -13.26 1.16 -3.21
C LEU A 32 -13.90 0.64 -4.51
N SER A 33 -13.71 1.34 -5.63
CA SER A 33 -14.18 0.86 -6.94
C SER A 33 -13.20 -0.08 -7.64
N ASN A 34 -12.03 -0.34 -7.05
CA ASN A 34 -11.08 -1.31 -7.56
C ASN A 34 -11.67 -2.72 -7.43
N PRO A 35 -11.71 -3.54 -8.50
CA PRO A 35 -12.32 -4.87 -8.47
C PRO A 35 -11.72 -5.84 -7.43
N ALA A 36 -10.49 -5.59 -6.96
CA ALA A 36 -9.86 -6.39 -5.91
C ALA A 36 -10.44 -6.09 -4.50
N VAL A 37 -11.08 -4.93 -4.31
CA VAL A 37 -11.67 -4.51 -3.05
C VAL A 37 -13.14 -4.92 -3.04
N THR A 38 -13.43 -5.99 -2.32
CA THR A 38 -14.78 -6.49 -2.08
C THR A 38 -15.37 -5.91 -0.78
N ASP A 39 -16.67 -6.09 -0.56
CA ASP A 39 -17.41 -5.48 0.56
C ASP A 39 -16.92 -5.88 1.97
N ASP A 40 -16.13 -6.95 2.10
CA ASP A 40 -15.52 -7.41 3.35
C ASP A 40 -14.24 -6.64 3.74
N PHE A 41 -13.75 -5.75 2.89
CA PHE A 41 -12.60 -4.90 3.19
C PHE A 41 -12.99 -3.65 3.97
N GLU A 42 -12.35 -3.46 5.11
CA GLU A 42 -12.46 -2.27 5.95
C GLU A 42 -11.29 -1.31 5.70
N TYR A 43 -11.57 -0.01 5.62
CA TYR A 43 -10.55 1.01 5.50
C TYR A 43 -9.66 1.09 6.76
N VAL A 44 -8.35 1.19 6.55
CA VAL A 44 -7.34 1.28 7.62
C VAL A 44 -6.62 2.63 7.60
N ASP A 45 -6.06 3.04 6.46
CA ASP A 45 -5.27 4.26 6.35
C ASP A 45 -5.13 4.76 4.91
N GLN A 46 -4.69 6.02 4.77
CA GLN A 46 -4.35 6.65 3.50
C GLN A 46 -3.07 7.48 3.64
N LYS A 47 -2.16 7.36 2.68
CA LYS A 47 -0.96 8.19 2.54
C LYS A 47 -0.79 8.65 1.09
N GLY A 48 -0.57 9.95 0.90
CA GLY A 48 -0.40 10.55 -0.42
C GLY A 48 1.01 11.06 -0.66
N ILE A 49 1.45 11.00 -1.92
CA ILE A 49 2.62 11.70 -2.44
C ILE A 49 2.31 12.23 -3.84
N GLY A 50 2.44 13.55 -4.02
CA GLY A 50 2.09 14.20 -5.29
C GLY A 50 0.63 13.97 -5.69
N GLU A 51 0.41 13.33 -6.84
CA GLU A 51 -0.91 13.00 -7.39
C GLU A 51 -1.35 11.56 -7.13
N ALA A 52 -0.56 10.81 -6.34
CA ALA A 52 -0.83 9.44 -5.96
C ALA A 52 -1.24 9.33 -4.50
N GLU A 53 -2.28 8.55 -4.24
CA GLU A 53 -2.80 8.23 -2.91
C GLU A 53 -2.75 6.70 -2.73
N VAL A 54 -2.08 6.23 -1.69
CA VAL A 54 -2.02 4.83 -1.32
C VAL A 54 -2.95 4.59 -0.15
N LEU A 55 -3.93 3.71 -0.35
CA LEU A 55 -4.93 3.34 0.63
C LEU A 55 -4.68 1.91 1.11
N LEU A 56 -4.86 1.70 2.41
CA LEU A 56 -4.74 0.41 3.04
C LEU A 56 -6.12 -0.03 3.55
N PHE A 57 -6.48 -1.27 3.23
CA PHE A 57 -7.67 -1.94 3.70
C PHE A 57 -7.30 -3.27 4.37
N LYS A 58 -8.18 -3.79 5.21
CA LYS A 58 -8.05 -5.12 5.83
C LYS A 58 -9.34 -5.92 5.65
N SER A 59 -9.22 -7.23 5.48
CA SER A 59 -10.36 -8.16 5.55
C SER A 59 -10.05 -9.26 6.54
N ASP A 60 -10.80 -9.29 7.63
CA ASP A 60 -10.69 -10.36 8.63
C ASP A 60 -11.37 -11.66 8.13
N VAL A 61 -12.20 -11.58 7.09
CA VAL A 61 -12.82 -12.76 6.44
C VAL A 61 -11.83 -13.48 5.53
N LYS A 62 -11.02 -12.72 4.79
CA LYS A 62 -9.98 -13.25 3.90
C LYS A 62 -8.62 -13.41 4.58
N GLU A 63 -8.48 -12.89 5.81
CA GLU A 63 -7.22 -12.83 6.55
C GLU A 63 -6.11 -12.15 5.73
N GLU A 64 -6.40 -11.01 5.12
CA GLU A 64 -5.44 -10.27 4.30
C GLU A 64 -5.62 -8.75 4.39
N TYR A 65 -4.53 -8.05 4.11
CA TYR A 65 -4.53 -6.62 3.84
C TYR A 65 -4.49 -6.37 2.34
N MET A 66 -5.09 -5.25 1.91
CA MET A 66 -5.07 -4.80 0.53
C MET A 66 -4.52 -3.38 0.47
N THR A 67 -3.43 -3.19 -0.27
CA THR A 67 -2.89 -1.86 -0.58
C THR A 67 -3.36 -1.47 -1.97
N VAL A 68 -3.95 -0.29 -2.12
CA VAL A 68 -4.59 0.17 -3.34
C VAL A 68 -4.06 1.54 -3.72
N LEU A 69 -3.68 1.71 -4.98
CA LEU A 69 -3.27 3.00 -5.51
C LEU A 69 -4.47 3.72 -6.13
N ALA A 70 -4.71 4.95 -5.72
CA ALA A 70 -5.61 5.88 -6.38
C ALA A 70 -4.78 7.03 -6.97
N GLU A 71 -4.85 7.19 -8.28
CA GLU A 71 -4.09 8.22 -9.01
C GLU A 71 -5.03 9.30 -9.51
N LYS A 72 -4.60 10.55 -9.31
CA LYS A 72 -5.30 11.70 -9.86
C LYS A 72 -5.06 11.79 -11.37
N SER A 73 -6.10 12.19 -12.10
CA SER A 73 -6.07 12.46 -13.53
C SER A 73 -7.05 13.60 -13.80
N GLY A 74 -6.49 14.80 -14.00
CA GLY A 74 -7.26 16.04 -14.01
C GLY A 74 -7.90 16.33 -12.66
N PHE A 75 -9.23 16.43 -12.61
CA PHE A 75 -9.99 16.68 -11.37
C PHE A 75 -10.50 15.42 -10.68
N LEU A 76 -10.20 14.24 -11.23
CA LEU A 76 -10.75 12.96 -10.80
C LEU A 76 -9.63 12.01 -10.40
N TYR A 77 -10.00 10.90 -9.76
CA TYR A 77 -9.13 9.81 -9.35
C TYR A 77 -9.55 8.52 -10.03
N ARG A 78 -8.60 7.63 -10.29
CA ARG A 78 -8.85 6.26 -10.77
C ARG A 78 -7.98 5.28 -9.98
N SER A 79 -8.42 4.03 -9.86
CA SER A 79 -7.62 2.97 -9.23
C SER A 79 -7.62 1.72 -10.09
N ASN A 80 -6.43 1.33 -10.54
CA ASN A 80 -6.23 0.11 -11.34
C ASN A 80 -5.15 -0.81 -10.76
N THR A 81 -4.46 -0.38 -9.70
CA THR A 81 -3.32 -1.10 -9.13
C THR A 81 -3.59 -1.40 -7.67
N SER A 82 -3.44 -2.66 -7.31
CA SER A 82 -3.50 -3.12 -5.93
C SER A 82 -2.52 -4.26 -5.69
N THR A 83 -2.20 -4.46 -4.43
CA THR A 83 -1.42 -5.59 -3.92
C THR A 83 -2.10 -6.11 -2.67
N TYR A 84 -2.06 -7.42 -2.45
CA TYR A 84 -2.56 -8.01 -1.22
C TYR A 84 -1.39 -8.53 -0.38
N THR A 85 -1.60 -8.63 0.92
CA THR A 85 -0.62 -9.19 1.86
C THR A 85 -1.36 -10.04 2.89
N PRO A 86 -1.14 -11.37 2.92
CA PRO A 86 -1.84 -12.25 3.84
C PRO A 86 -1.46 -11.95 5.29
N TYR A 87 -2.33 -12.33 6.20
CA TYR A 87 -2.04 -12.24 7.62
C TYR A 87 -0.91 -13.23 7.99
N THR A 88 0.00 -12.78 8.84
CA THR A 88 1.06 -13.64 9.39
C THR A 88 1.14 -13.52 10.90
N SER A 89 1.61 -14.58 11.55
CA SER A 89 1.87 -14.62 12.98
C SER A 89 3.28 -14.16 13.35
N ASP A 90 4.03 -13.63 12.38
CA ASP A 90 5.41 -13.17 12.59
C ASP A 90 5.45 -12.00 13.60
N PRO A 91 6.55 -11.85 14.39
CA PRO A 91 6.70 -10.76 15.35
C PRO A 91 6.65 -9.37 14.73
N LEU A 92 7.08 -9.26 13.48
CA LEU A 92 6.86 -8.10 12.61
C LEU A 92 6.12 -8.57 11.38
N GLN A 93 5.02 -7.88 11.04
CA GLN A 93 4.17 -8.26 9.94
C GLN A 93 4.17 -7.18 8.87
N LEU A 94 4.47 -7.55 7.63
CA LEU A 94 4.12 -6.70 6.48
C LEU A 94 2.60 -6.64 6.40
N ILE A 95 2.03 -5.46 6.46
CA ILE A 95 0.58 -5.26 6.31
C ILE A 95 0.23 -4.42 5.10
N GLY A 96 1.21 -3.87 4.40
CA GLY A 96 0.98 -3.28 3.09
C GLY A 96 2.29 -3.01 2.37
N GLY A 97 2.29 -3.23 1.07
CA GLY A 97 3.50 -3.17 0.28
C GLY A 97 3.19 -2.93 -1.19
N MET A 98 3.72 -1.86 -1.76
CA MET A 98 3.55 -1.55 -3.18
C MET A 98 4.79 -0.84 -3.71
N SER A 99 5.27 -1.23 -4.88
CA SER A 99 6.25 -0.45 -5.65
C SER A 99 5.70 -0.29 -7.05
N VAL A 100 5.56 0.96 -7.50
CA VAL A 100 4.88 1.27 -8.75
C VAL A 100 5.54 2.44 -9.44
N THR A 101 5.74 2.27 -10.75
CA THR A 101 6.06 3.36 -11.67
C THR A 101 4.90 3.50 -12.65
N THR A 102 4.37 4.70 -12.74
CA THR A 102 3.32 5.13 -13.67
C THR A 102 3.87 6.27 -14.55
N GLU A 103 3.04 6.81 -15.44
CA GLU A 103 3.44 7.95 -16.27
C GLU A 103 3.80 9.19 -15.44
N GLU A 104 3.07 9.41 -14.34
CA GLU A 104 3.18 10.64 -13.53
C GLU A 104 3.85 10.40 -12.16
N ASN A 105 3.86 9.17 -11.66
CA ASN A 105 4.30 8.86 -10.30
C ASN A 105 5.25 7.67 -10.25
N SER A 106 6.27 7.76 -9.39
CA SER A 106 7.10 6.64 -8.98
C SER A 106 7.10 6.60 -7.47
N LEU A 107 6.61 5.51 -6.88
CA LEU A 107 6.56 5.39 -5.42
C LEU A 107 6.79 3.96 -4.93
N THR A 108 7.27 3.89 -3.70
CA THR A 108 7.30 2.67 -2.91
C THR A 108 6.65 2.94 -1.56
N TYR A 109 5.67 2.12 -1.24
CA TYR A 109 4.94 2.09 0.02
C TYR A 109 5.29 0.81 0.77
N LEU A 110 5.62 0.96 2.06
CA LEU A 110 5.88 -0.14 2.99
C LEU A 110 5.16 0.16 4.30
N SER A 111 4.29 -0.72 4.77
CA SER A 111 3.67 -0.61 6.09
C SER A 111 3.81 -1.89 6.89
N VAL A 112 4.19 -1.71 8.16
CA VAL A 112 4.60 -2.79 9.06
C VAL A 112 3.85 -2.66 10.36
N LEU A 113 3.28 -3.76 10.84
CA LEU A 113 2.71 -3.88 12.17
C LEU A 113 3.73 -4.57 13.08
N SER A 114 4.10 -3.91 14.18
CA SER A 114 4.97 -4.52 15.19
C SER A 114 4.14 -5.27 16.23
N LYS A 115 4.47 -6.53 16.50
CA LYS A 115 3.90 -7.34 17.59
C LYS A 115 4.94 -7.67 18.67
N ASP A 116 6.20 -7.34 18.43
CA ASP A 116 7.32 -7.53 19.35
C ASP A 116 7.57 -6.28 20.19
N GLU A 117 7.71 -6.46 21.50
CA GLU A 117 8.03 -5.39 22.46
C GLU A 117 9.49 -4.98 22.45
N LYS A 118 10.37 -5.79 21.85
CA LYS A 118 11.81 -5.49 21.77
C LYS A 118 12.16 -4.55 20.63
N VAL A 119 11.29 -4.43 19.63
CA VAL A 119 11.52 -3.55 18.48
C VAL A 119 11.17 -2.12 18.90
N ALA A 120 12.15 -1.23 18.81
CA ALA A 120 12.01 0.18 19.15
C ALA A 120 11.87 1.07 17.91
N TYR A 121 12.51 0.72 16.81
CA TYR A 121 12.39 1.45 15.55
C TYR A 121 12.69 0.57 14.34
N ILE A 122 12.22 1.01 13.19
CA ILE A 122 12.49 0.41 11.88
C ILE A 122 13.18 1.46 11.00
N GLU A 123 14.21 1.04 10.29
CA GLU A 123 14.82 1.80 9.20
C GLU A 123 14.47 1.14 7.87
N ALA A 124 14.15 1.95 6.87
CA ALA A 124 13.90 1.49 5.51
C ALA A 124 14.29 2.59 4.51
N GLY A 125 14.70 2.17 3.32
CA GLY A 125 15.04 3.05 2.20
C GLY A 125 16.27 2.57 1.43
N VAL A 126 16.62 3.33 0.40
CA VAL A 126 17.85 3.14 -0.36
C VAL A 126 18.72 4.37 -0.17
N GLU A 127 20.03 4.18 0.01
CA GLU A 127 20.96 5.31 0.16
C GLU A 127 20.86 6.27 -1.03
N PRO A 128 20.78 7.60 -0.81
CA PRO A 128 20.93 8.33 0.46
C PRO A 128 19.61 8.59 1.24
N HIS A 129 18.51 7.95 0.85
CA HIS A 129 17.15 8.18 1.34
C HIS A 129 16.67 7.08 2.30
N VAL A 130 17.36 6.92 3.42
CA VAL A 130 16.94 6.02 4.51
C VAL A 130 16.13 6.80 5.54
N GLU A 131 14.92 6.33 5.83
CA GLU A 131 14.06 6.86 6.89
C GLU A 131 14.08 5.95 8.12
N ARG A 132 14.05 6.54 9.30
CA ARG A 132 13.85 5.85 10.58
C ARG A 132 12.48 6.22 11.16
N ARG A 133 11.73 5.23 11.63
CA ARG A 133 10.45 5.42 12.33
C ARG A 133 10.45 4.63 13.64
N GLU A 134 10.18 5.31 14.75
CA GLU A 134 9.94 4.66 16.03
C GLU A 134 8.66 3.81 15.96
N VAL A 135 8.65 2.69 16.67
CA VAL A 135 7.50 1.79 16.72
C VAL A 135 7.46 1.08 18.07
N SER A 136 6.27 0.97 18.65
CA SER A 136 6.00 0.16 19.83
C SER A 136 5.21 -1.10 19.46
N LYS A 137 5.11 -2.05 20.39
CA LYS A 137 4.25 -3.22 20.23
C LYS A 137 2.79 -2.82 20.00
N GLY A 138 2.18 -3.42 18.99
CA GLY A 138 0.82 -3.14 18.54
C GLY A 138 0.71 -1.93 17.62
N GLU A 139 1.79 -1.17 17.41
CA GLU A 139 1.79 -0.01 16.55
C GLU A 139 2.15 -0.36 15.11
N ARG A 140 1.61 0.44 14.19
CA ARG A 140 1.90 0.39 12.77
C ARG A 140 2.79 1.56 12.39
N VAL A 141 3.82 1.27 11.60
CA VAL A 141 4.60 2.28 10.89
C VAL A 141 4.43 2.17 9.38
N THR A 142 4.64 3.29 8.70
CA THR A 142 4.52 3.39 7.26
C THR A 142 5.65 4.25 6.71
N PHE A 143 6.23 3.76 5.63
CA PHE A 143 7.22 4.45 4.81
C PHE A 143 6.63 4.68 3.42
N LEU A 144 6.82 5.88 2.89
CA LEU A 144 6.37 6.25 1.55
C LEU A 144 7.47 7.05 0.87
N PHE A 145 8.03 6.48 -0.19
CA PHE A 145 9.15 7.05 -0.90
C PHE A 145 8.75 7.55 -2.29
N PRO A 146 9.30 8.68 -2.79
CA PRO A 146 9.08 9.20 -4.15
C PRO A 146 9.94 8.48 -5.21
N PHE A 147 10.14 7.18 -5.06
CA PHE A 147 10.85 6.33 -6.02
C PHE A 147 10.26 4.93 -6.00
N SER A 148 10.36 4.21 -7.12
CA SER A 148 9.91 2.83 -7.27
C SER A 148 11.08 1.86 -7.14
N GLU A 149 11.39 1.48 -5.91
CA GLU A 149 12.29 0.35 -5.62
C GLU A 149 11.52 -0.85 -5.08
N GLN A 150 11.95 -2.05 -5.48
CA GLN A 150 11.37 -3.29 -4.94
C GLN A 150 11.46 -3.29 -3.42
N ILE A 151 10.44 -3.80 -2.74
CA ILE A 151 10.30 -3.64 -1.29
C ILE A 151 11.45 -4.32 -0.54
N ASP A 152 11.95 -5.45 -1.02
CA ASP A 152 13.15 -6.11 -0.49
C ASP A 152 14.45 -5.35 -0.70
N LYS A 153 14.48 -4.39 -1.63
CA LYS A 153 15.63 -3.51 -1.85
C LYS A 153 15.63 -2.27 -0.96
N LEU A 154 14.56 -2.03 -0.19
CA LEU A 154 14.52 -0.98 0.82
C LEU A 154 15.40 -1.28 2.04
N ASN A 155 16.09 -2.43 2.08
CA ASN A 155 16.97 -2.82 3.20
C ASN A 155 16.29 -2.69 4.57
N ALA A 156 14.98 -2.95 4.63
CA ALA A 156 14.20 -2.65 5.83
C ALA A 156 14.66 -3.52 7.00
N THR A 157 15.05 -2.87 8.09
CA THR A 157 15.69 -3.48 9.24
C THR A 157 15.07 -2.93 10.53
N ALA A 158 14.76 -3.82 11.46
CA ALA A 158 14.17 -3.48 12.75
C ALA A 158 15.22 -3.62 13.85
N PHE A 159 15.20 -2.67 14.80
CA PHE A 159 16.21 -2.52 15.82
C PHE A 159 15.62 -2.46 17.23
N ASP A 160 16.41 -2.83 18.23
CA ASP A 160 16.11 -2.56 19.64
C ASP A 160 16.49 -1.14 20.07
N GLU A 161 16.17 -0.78 21.32
CA GLU A 161 16.51 0.54 21.90
C GLU A 161 18.03 0.84 21.92
N LYS A 162 18.88 -0.19 21.84
CA LYS A 162 20.34 -0.07 21.84
C LYS A 162 20.90 -0.01 20.42
N GLY A 163 20.06 -0.06 19.40
CA GLY A 163 20.45 -0.08 18.00
C GLY A 163 21.00 -1.43 17.53
N LYS A 164 20.69 -2.53 18.24
CA LYS A 164 20.99 -3.88 17.75
C LYS A 164 19.95 -4.28 16.71
N GLU A 165 20.41 -4.77 15.56
CA GLU A 165 19.55 -5.38 14.55
C GLU A 165 18.86 -6.63 15.12
N LEU A 166 17.53 -6.66 15.01
CA LEU A 166 16.69 -7.78 15.45
C LEU A 166 16.11 -8.54 14.28
N TYR A 167 15.58 -7.82 13.28
CA TYR A 167 14.94 -8.43 12.11
C TYR A 167 15.31 -7.71 10.81
N TYR A 168 15.30 -8.44 9.70
CA TYR A 168 15.39 -7.88 8.34
C TYR A 168 14.21 -8.34 7.49
N PHE A 169 13.76 -7.49 6.59
CA PHE A 169 12.71 -7.81 5.64
C PHE A 169 13.29 -8.32 4.31
N GLY A 170 12.69 -9.37 3.75
CA GLY A 170 13.02 -9.88 2.42
C GLY A 170 13.04 -11.41 2.38
N TYR A 171 13.92 -11.96 1.55
CA TYR A 171 14.14 -13.40 1.47
C TYR A 171 15.22 -13.88 2.45
N PRO A 172 15.14 -15.15 2.92
CA PRO A 172 16.12 -15.70 3.84
C PRO A 172 17.53 -15.70 3.24
N LYS A 173 18.51 -15.24 4.02
CA LYS A 173 19.92 -15.24 3.62
C LYS A 173 20.48 -16.68 3.57
N GLY A 174 21.36 -16.94 2.60
CA GLY A 174 22.10 -18.23 2.51
C GLY A 174 21.37 -19.35 1.75
N THR A 175 20.29 -19.03 1.03
CA THR A 175 19.62 -19.94 0.08
C THR A 175 19.41 -19.25 -1.27
N ASN A 176 19.36 -20.04 -2.34
CA ASN A 176 18.99 -19.59 -3.69
C ASN A 176 17.62 -20.12 -4.13
N MET A 177 16.95 -20.89 -3.26
CA MET A 177 15.59 -21.37 -3.48
C MET A 177 14.65 -20.51 -2.65
N PHE A 178 13.78 -19.77 -3.32
CA PHE A 178 12.81 -18.87 -2.72
C PHE A 178 11.40 -19.35 -3.02
N ARG A 179 10.55 -19.37 -2.00
CA ARG A 179 9.11 -19.54 -2.11
C ARG A 179 8.43 -18.21 -1.81
N GLN A 180 7.17 -18.08 -2.21
CA GLN A 180 6.41 -16.86 -1.94
C GLN A 180 6.28 -16.62 -0.43
N GLU A 181 6.10 -17.68 0.38
CA GLU A 181 6.05 -17.57 1.84
C GLU A 181 7.37 -17.13 2.50
N ASP A 182 8.48 -17.16 1.77
CA ASP A 182 9.78 -16.76 2.30
C ASP A 182 9.98 -15.24 2.30
N PHE A 183 9.12 -14.48 1.60
CA PHE A 183 9.17 -13.03 1.53
C PHE A 183 8.50 -12.39 2.75
N ARG A 184 9.26 -12.19 3.82
CA ARG A 184 8.75 -11.71 5.12
C ARG A 184 9.86 -11.14 6.01
N TRP A 185 9.53 -10.84 7.26
CA TRP A 185 10.52 -10.49 8.29
C TRP A 185 11.22 -11.74 8.82
N HIS A 186 12.55 -11.69 8.90
CA HIS A 186 13.40 -12.76 9.41
C HIS A 186 14.24 -12.26 10.57
N GLU A 187 14.40 -13.06 11.62
CA GLU A 187 15.28 -12.73 12.75
C GLU A 187 16.75 -12.79 12.31
N TYR A 188 17.56 -11.85 12.79
CA TYR A 188 19.01 -11.94 12.68
C TYR A 188 19.53 -13.05 13.60
N LYS A 189 20.31 -13.98 13.04
CA LYS A 189 20.99 -15.04 13.79
C LYS A 189 22.26 -14.55 14.45
#